data_AF-A0A1X7AR80-F1
#
_entry.id   AF-A0A1X7AR80-F1
#
_cell.length_a   1.000
_cell.length_b   1.000
_cell.length_c   1.000
_cell.angle_alpha   90.00
_cell.angle_beta   90.00
_cell.angle_gamma   90.00
#
_symmetry.space_group_name_H-M   'P 1'
#
loop_
_entity.id
_entity.type
_entity.pdbx_description
1 polymer ?
#
loop_
_entity_poly.entity_id
_entity_poly.type
_entity_poly.pdbx_seq_one_letter_code
_entity_poly.pdbx_strand_id
1 'polypeptide(L)'
;MTSPLSLTIDQVSVTGLITLRTASDLVVAISHPWAGFQLGAPHIPRLAAGHKDYRDKQWDALASQLLSDLYRAVSSLKEHSSDLCEAYQQPDSLRDRLDGTREELVAVKHQKQQARQQFAEGLLSQRDYQSGLRQLSKVEQHFQELAEQAKSDFLRQHLPESCTALQPDDVLNWLESQLHSTNNNSKQEEQ
;
A
#
# COMPACT_ATOMS: atom_id res chain seq x y z
N MET A 1 8.78 -19.45 6.35
CA MET A 1 7.93 -20.59 5.96
C MET A 1 6.51 -20.09 5.94
N THR A 2 5.75 -20.35 4.88
CA THR A 2 4.34 -20.00 4.81
C THR A 2 3.51 -21.07 5.49
N SER A 3 2.52 -20.67 6.29
CA SER A 3 1.64 -21.59 7.02
C SER A 3 0.18 -21.29 6.69
N PRO A 4 -0.60 -22.29 6.23
CA PRO A 4 -1.99 -22.06 5.87
C PRO A 4 -2.87 -21.85 7.10
N LEU A 5 -3.86 -20.99 6.92
CA LEU A 5 -4.92 -20.69 7.89
C LEU A 5 -6.27 -20.86 7.18
N SER A 6 -7.22 -21.50 7.86
CA SER A 6 -8.58 -21.66 7.38
C SER A 6 -9.55 -21.46 8.54
N LEU A 7 -10.60 -20.69 8.29
CA LEU A 7 -11.62 -20.36 9.28
C LEU A 7 -12.97 -20.10 8.61
N THR A 8 -14.04 -20.13 9.39
CA THR A 8 -15.40 -19.85 8.92
C THR A 8 -15.92 -18.61 9.61
N ILE A 9 -16.24 -17.57 8.85
CA ILE A 9 -16.79 -16.29 9.34
C ILE A 9 -18.11 -16.07 8.61
N ASP A 10 -19.19 -15.86 9.35
CA ASP A 10 -20.51 -15.53 8.79
C ASP A 10 -20.95 -16.51 7.68
N GLN A 11 -20.70 -17.80 7.91
CA GLN A 11 -20.95 -18.92 6.96
C GLN A 11 -20.08 -18.92 5.69
N VAL A 12 -19.11 -18.00 5.57
CA VAL A 12 -18.13 -17.96 4.50
C VAL A 12 -16.85 -18.68 4.93
N SER A 13 -16.35 -19.57 4.07
CA SER A 13 -15.03 -20.17 4.24
C SER A 13 -13.97 -19.15 3.84
N VAL A 14 -13.10 -18.79 4.78
CA VAL A 14 -12.01 -17.83 4.56
C VAL A 14 -10.69 -18.57 4.72
N THR A 15 -9.80 -18.42 3.75
CA THR A 15 -8.47 -19.01 3.79
C THR A 15 -7.40 -17.95 3.60
N GLY A 16 -6.28 -18.15 4.26
CA GLY A 16 -5.14 -17.25 4.23
C GLY A 16 -3.83 -17.97 4.53
N LEU A 17 -2.76 -17.19 4.50
CA LEU A 17 -1.39 -17.67 4.69
C LEU A 17 -0.67 -16.74 5.66
N ILE A 18 0.07 -17.30 6.61
CA ILE A 18 1.09 -16.55 7.34
C ILE A 18 2.25 -16.32 6.37
N THR A 19 2.46 -15.08 5.93
CA THR A 19 3.51 -14.69 4.97
C THR A 19 4.83 -14.37 5.66
N LEU A 20 4.76 -13.81 6.88
CA LEU A 20 5.91 -13.52 7.71
C LEU A 20 5.65 -13.99 9.14
N ARG A 21 6.62 -14.70 9.71
CA ARG A 21 6.63 -15.09 11.11
C ARG A 21 8.05 -15.06 11.65
N THR A 22 8.35 -14.05 12.44
CA THR A 22 9.62 -13.87 13.14
C THR A 22 9.36 -13.82 14.65
N ALA A 23 10.38 -13.57 15.47
CA ALA A 23 10.14 -13.31 16.88
C ALA A 23 9.35 -12.01 17.12
N SER A 24 9.49 -11.04 16.21
CA SER A 24 8.94 -9.69 16.38
C SER A 24 7.77 -9.36 15.48
N ASP A 25 7.61 -10.06 14.37
CA ASP A 25 6.64 -9.75 13.33
C ASP A 25 5.82 -10.98 12.96
N LEU A 26 4.52 -10.75 12.76
CA LEU A 26 3.57 -11.73 12.26
C LEU A 26 2.72 -11.04 11.20
N VAL A 27 2.68 -11.58 9.99
CA VAL A 27 1.88 -11.04 8.88
C VAL A 27 1.05 -12.16 8.27
N VAL A 28 -0.22 -11.87 8.04
CA VAL A 28 -1.20 -12.78 7.45
C VAL A 28 -1.75 -12.16 6.18
N ALA A 29 -1.77 -12.92 5.10
CA ALA A 29 -2.41 -12.55 3.84
C ALA A 29 -3.66 -13.39 3.62
N ILE A 30 -4.73 -12.75 3.14
CA ILE A 30 -5.94 -13.46 2.73
C ILE A 30 -5.75 -14.03 1.31
N SER A 31 -6.23 -15.24 1.08
CA SER A 31 -6.17 -15.94 -0.21
C SER A 31 -7.56 -16.18 -0.80
N HIS A 32 -8.56 -16.43 0.05
CA HIS A 32 -9.96 -16.60 -0.33
C HIS A 32 -10.87 -15.98 0.74
N PRO A 33 -11.98 -15.30 0.38
CA PRO A 33 -12.48 -15.09 -0.99
C PRO A 33 -11.76 -14.04 -1.83
N TRP A 34 -10.95 -13.17 -1.21
CA TRP A 34 -10.29 -12.07 -1.93
C TRP A 34 -8.81 -12.05 -1.59
N ALA A 35 -7.95 -12.23 -2.59
CA ALA A 35 -6.51 -12.15 -2.44
C ALA A 35 -6.00 -10.70 -2.58
N GLY A 36 -4.74 -10.48 -2.20
CA GLY A 36 -4.04 -9.20 -2.41
C GLY A 36 -4.02 -8.27 -1.20
N PHE A 37 -4.63 -8.65 -0.08
CA PHE A 37 -4.56 -7.90 1.17
C PHE A 37 -3.78 -8.67 2.24
N GLN A 38 -3.08 -7.93 3.09
CA GLN A 38 -2.35 -8.48 4.22
C GLN A 38 -2.49 -7.60 5.46
N LEU A 39 -2.36 -8.22 6.63
CA LEU A 39 -2.40 -7.54 7.92
C LEU A 39 -1.27 -8.05 8.82
N GLY A 40 -0.53 -7.11 9.40
CA GLY A 40 0.53 -7.37 10.36
C GLY A 40 0.07 -7.20 11.81
N ALA A 41 0.55 -8.04 12.70
CA ALA A 41 0.50 -7.78 14.14
C ALA A 41 1.39 -6.57 14.50
N PRO A 42 1.14 -5.89 15.62
CA PRO A 42 2.04 -4.87 16.14
C PRO A 42 3.46 -5.42 16.34
N HIS A 43 4.47 -4.70 15.84
CA HIS A 43 5.87 -5.10 16.02
C HIS A 43 6.23 -5.24 17.50
N ILE A 44 6.85 -6.35 17.89
CA ILE A 44 7.38 -6.53 19.24
C ILE A 44 8.79 -5.92 19.31
N PRO A 45 8.98 -4.83 20.10
CA PRO A 45 10.29 -4.24 20.26
C PRO A 45 11.27 -5.25 20.87
N ARG A 46 12.54 -5.13 20.52
CA ARG A 46 13.60 -6.05 20.97
C ARG A 46 13.66 -6.25 22.48
N LEU A 47 13.33 -5.22 23.26
CA LEU A 47 13.29 -5.28 24.73
C LEU A 47 12.17 -6.19 25.28
N ALA A 48 11.08 -6.34 24.54
CA ALA A 48 9.95 -7.20 24.89
C ALA A 48 10.07 -8.62 24.29
N ALA A 49 11.01 -8.84 23.37
CA ALA A 49 11.20 -10.11 22.66
C ALA A 49 11.64 -11.27 23.56
N GLY A 50 12.04 -11.01 24.82
CA GLY A 50 12.30 -12.05 25.81
C GLY A 50 11.03 -12.69 26.40
N HIS A 51 9.86 -12.08 26.19
CA HIS A 51 8.59 -12.51 26.77
C HIS A 51 7.47 -12.70 25.74
N LYS A 52 7.66 -12.18 24.54
CA LYS A 52 6.73 -12.35 23.41
C LYS A 52 7.54 -12.76 22.19
N ASP A 53 7.17 -13.88 21.59
CA ASP A 53 7.78 -14.41 20.37
C ASP A 53 6.68 -14.98 19.47
N TYR A 54 6.43 -14.34 18.33
CA TYR A 54 5.35 -14.79 17.45
C TYR A 54 5.58 -16.18 16.86
N ARG A 55 6.78 -16.77 16.95
CA ARG A 55 7.05 -18.15 16.51
C ARG A 55 6.37 -19.18 17.40
N ASP A 56 5.96 -18.82 18.62
CA ASP A 56 5.27 -19.72 19.52
C ASP A 56 3.84 -20.02 19.02
N LYS A 57 3.40 -21.28 19.17
CA LYS A 57 2.06 -21.73 18.78
C LYS A 57 0.92 -20.99 19.50
N GLN A 58 1.18 -20.41 20.67
CA GLN A 58 0.20 -19.58 21.39
C GLN A 58 -0.29 -18.38 20.57
N TRP A 59 0.47 -17.95 19.56
CA TRP A 59 0.11 -16.86 18.65
C TRP A 59 -0.61 -17.33 17.38
N ASP A 60 -0.86 -18.63 17.22
CA ASP A 60 -1.69 -19.13 16.11
C ASP A 60 -3.12 -18.56 16.21
N ALA A 61 -3.63 -18.41 17.44
CA ALA A 61 -4.91 -17.73 17.69
C ALA A 61 -4.90 -16.27 17.24
N LEU A 62 -3.79 -15.55 17.43
CA LEU A 62 -3.62 -14.19 16.92
C LEU A 62 -3.59 -14.19 15.38
N ALA A 63 -2.91 -15.15 14.76
CA ALA A 63 -2.90 -15.25 13.29
C ALA A 63 -4.31 -15.49 12.72
N SER A 64 -5.11 -16.33 13.36
CA SER A 64 -6.54 -16.51 13.01
C SER A 64 -7.36 -15.24 13.23
N GLN A 65 -7.12 -14.51 14.32
CA GLN A 65 -7.78 -13.23 14.59
C GLN A 65 -7.44 -12.20 13.51
N LEU A 66 -6.17 -12.06 13.14
CA LEU A 66 -5.73 -11.16 12.07
C LEU A 66 -6.39 -11.50 10.73
N LEU A 67 -6.51 -12.78 10.38
CA LEU A 67 -7.22 -13.20 9.17
C LEU A 67 -8.72 -12.82 9.24
N SER A 68 -9.34 -12.93 10.41
CA SER A 68 -10.73 -12.53 10.60
C SER A 68 -10.94 -11.02 10.49
N ASP A 69 -10.07 -10.24 11.12
CA ASP A 69 -10.12 -8.78 11.06
C ASP A 69 -9.87 -8.29 9.61
N LEU A 70 -8.91 -8.91 8.93
CA LEU A 70 -8.62 -8.65 7.53
C LEU A 70 -9.83 -8.96 6.62
N TYR A 71 -10.49 -10.11 6.82
CA TYR A 71 -11.69 -10.45 6.06
C TYR A 71 -12.80 -9.41 6.27
N ARG A 72 -13.08 -9.02 7.51
CA ARG A 72 -14.12 -8.01 7.82
C ARG A 72 -13.81 -6.66 7.21
N ALA A 73 -12.55 -6.22 7.28
CA ALA A 73 -12.11 -4.96 6.67
C ALA A 73 -12.29 -5.00 5.14
N VAL A 74 -11.87 -6.08 4.48
CA VAL A 74 -12.02 -6.22 3.02
C VAL A 74 -13.49 -6.36 2.61
N SER A 75 -14.32 -7.06 3.38
CA SER A 75 -15.78 -7.11 3.15
C SER A 75 -16.39 -5.72 3.19
N SER A 76 -16.07 -4.94 4.23
CA SER A 76 -16.57 -3.58 4.38
C SER A 76 -16.08 -2.65 3.27
N LEU A 77 -14.81 -2.79 2.84
CA LEU A 77 -14.27 -2.07 1.69
C LEU A 77 -15.07 -2.37 0.42
N LYS A 78 -15.45 -3.63 0.21
CA LYS A 78 -16.24 -4.05 -0.95
C LYS A 78 -17.66 -3.51 -0.94
N GLU A 79 -18.30 -3.45 0.22
CA GLU A 79 -19.63 -2.86 0.35
C GLU A 79 -19.63 -1.38 -0.08
N HIS A 80 -18.54 -0.65 0.18
CA HIS A 80 -18.39 0.76 -0.15
C HIS A 80 -17.61 1.00 -1.45
N SER A 81 -17.42 -0.04 -2.27
CA SER A 81 -16.52 0.03 -3.43
C SER A 81 -16.98 1.01 -4.49
N SER A 82 -18.29 1.13 -4.69
CA SER A 82 -18.87 2.00 -5.71
C SER A 82 -18.54 3.47 -5.41
N ASP A 83 -18.82 3.92 -4.19
CA ASP A 83 -18.60 5.30 -3.75
C ASP A 83 -17.09 5.64 -3.76
N LEU A 84 -16.25 4.69 -3.37
CA LEU A 84 -14.80 4.84 -3.41
C LEU A 84 -14.26 4.95 -4.84
N CYS A 85 -14.76 4.12 -5.76
CA CYS A 85 -14.38 4.20 -7.17
C CYS A 85 -14.80 5.53 -7.79
N GLU A 86 -16.02 6.00 -7.50
CA GLU A 86 -16.49 7.30 -7.98
C GLU A 86 -15.59 8.43 -7.46
N ALA A 87 -15.31 8.47 -6.15
CA ALA A 87 -14.44 9.47 -5.55
C ALA A 87 -13.00 9.43 -6.12
N TYR A 88 -12.47 8.25 -6.44
CA TYR A 88 -11.14 8.09 -7.03
C TYR A 88 -11.07 8.57 -8.50
N GLN A 89 -12.20 8.67 -9.20
CA GLN A 89 -12.28 9.05 -10.61
C GLN A 89 -12.74 10.48 -10.86
N GLN A 90 -13.17 11.23 -9.83
CA GLN A 90 -13.60 12.61 -10.02
C GLN A 90 -12.46 13.52 -10.57
N PRO A 91 -12.76 14.59 -11.31
CA PRO A 91 -11.76 15.59 -11.66
C PRO A 91 -11.09 16.17 -10.42
N ASP A 92 -9.79 16.45 -10.47
CA ASP A 92 -8.96 16.85 -9.31
C ASP A 92 -8.88 15.76 -8.21
N SER A 93 -9.20 14.51 -8.57
CA SER A 93 -9.13 13.36 -7.64
C SER A 93 -7.72 13.09 -7.17
N LEU A 94 -7.63 12.18 -6.19
CA LEU A 94 -6.38 11.57 -5.79
C LEU A 94 -5.58 11.06 -7.00
N ARG A 95 -6.24 10.50 -8.01
CA ARG A 95 -5.57 9.97 -9.20
C ARG A 95 -4.81 11.06 -9.97
N ASP A 96 -5.47 12.16 -10.30
CA ASP A 96 -4.84 13.28 -11.03
C ASP A 96 -3.66 13.86 -10.23
N ARG A 97 -3.82 13.99 -8.89
CA ARG A 97 -2.77 14.47 -7.99
C ARG A 97 -1.58 13.52 -7.95
N LEU A 98 -1.81 12.22 -7.92
CA LEU A 98 -0.74 11.21 -7.92
C LEU A 98 -0.02 11.14 -9.28
N ASP A 99 -0.76 11.23 -10.39
CA ASP A 99 -0.19 11.24 -11.73
C ASP A 99 0.70 12.48 -11.94
N GLY A 100 0.22 13.69 -11.57
CA GLY A 100 1.04 14.90 -11.61
C GLY A 100 2.29 14.82 -10.73
N THR A 101 2.16 14.29 -9.50
CA THR A 101 3.31 14.09 -8.61
C THR A 101 4.32 13.09 -9.18
N ARG A 102 3.84 12.05 -9.88
CA ARG A 102 4.70 11.06 -10.54
C ARG A 102 5.49 11.67 -11.69
N GLU A 103 4.87 12.52 -12.51
CA GLU A 103 5.55 13.24 -13.59
C GLU A 103 6.69 14.13 -13.06
N GLU A 104 6.44 14.87 -11.98
CA GLU A 104 7.45 15.69 -11.32
C GLU A 104 8.62 14.86 -10.76
N LEU A 105 8.33 13.72 -10.13
CA LEU A 105 9.37 12.79 -9.67
C LEU A 105 10.23 12.24 -10.82
N VAL A 106 9.63 11.97 -11.98
CA VAL A 106 10.37 11.57 -13.18
C VAL A 106 11.27 12.71 -13.67
N ALA A 107 10.77 13.95 -13.68
CA ALA A 107 11.57 15.12 -14.04
C ALA A 107 12.78 15.31 -13.09
N VAL A 108 12.58 15.17 -11.78
CA VAL A 108 13.67 15.24 -10.78
C VAL A 108 14.70 14.14 -11.01
N LYS A 109 14.28 12.90 -11.31
CA LYS A 109 15.20 11.80 -11.64
C LYS A 109 16.05 12.11 -12.88
N HIS A 110 15.41 12.67 -13.91
CA HIS A 110 16.12 13.08 -15.12
C HIS A 110 17.15 14.19 -14.83
N GLN A 111 16.78 15.21 -14.05
CA GLN A 111 17.70 16.27 -13.62
C GLN A 111 18.89 15.72 -12.80
N LYS A 112 18.65 14.74 -11.90
CA LYS A 112 19.74 14.06 -11.17
C LYS A 112 20.68 13.30 -12.12
N GLN A 113 20.14 12.68 -13.15
CA GLN A 113 20.94 11.98 -14.16
C GLN A 113 21.78 12.97 -14.99
N GLN A 114 21.19 14.08 -15.42
CA GLN A 114 21.91 15.15 -16.13
C GLN A 114 23.04 15.74 -15.28
N ALA A 115 22.78 16.04 -14.01
CA ALA A 115 23.81 16.55 -13.10
C ALA A 115 24.98 15.55 -12.93
N ARG A 116 24.70 14.24 -12.91
CA ARG A 116 25.74 13.19 -12.88
C ARG A 116 26.57 13.18 -14.16
N GLN A 117 25.94 13.31 -15.32
CA GLN A 117 26.63 13.36 -16.61
C GLN A 117 27.53 14.60 -16.71
N GLN A 118 27.00 15.78 -16.41
CA GLN A 118 27.76 17.03 -16.45
C GLN A 118 28.93 17.03 -15.46
N PHE A 119 28.78 16.41 -14.29
CA PHE A 119 29.89 16.24 -13.36
C PHE A 119 30.96 15.27 -13.90
N ALA A 120 30.55 14.15 -14.50
CA ALA A 120 31.48 13.19 -15.12
C ALA A 120 32.24 13.80 -16.31
N GLU A 121 31.62 14.70 -17.05
CA GLU A 121 32.22 15.47 -18.15
C GLU A 121 33.09 16.64 -17.67
N GLY A 122 33.15 16.90 -16.36
CA GLY A 122 33.94 17.99 -15.78
C GLY A 122 33.32 19.38 -15.96
N LEU A 123 32.06 19.45 -16.43
CA LEU A 123 31.32 20.71 -16.65
C LEU A 123 30.80 21.32 -15.34
N LEU A 124 30.67 20.51 -14.28
CA LEU A 124 30.28 20.96 -12.95
C LEU A 124 31.44 20.83 -11.96
N SER A 125 31.60 21.84 -11.10
CA SER A 125 32.47 21.69 -9.94
C SER A 125 31.87 20.70 -8.94
N GLN A 126 32.70 20.05 -8.12
CA GLN A 126 32.25 19.16 -7.06
C GLN A 126 31.26 19.86 -6.10
N ARG A 127 31.49 21.15 -5.83
CA ARG A 127 30.62 21.96 -4.96
C ARG A 127 29.24 22.17 -5.58
N ASP A 128 29.19 22.53 -6.86
CA ASP A 128 27.94 22.79 -7.57
C ASP A 128 27.14 21.50 -7.76
N TYR A 129 27.82 20.40 -8.10
CA TYR A 129 27.24 19.07 -8.20
C TYR A 129 26.60 18.62 -6.87
N GLN A 130 27.33 18.72 -5.75
CA GLN A 130 26.80 18.34 -4.43
C GLN A 130 25.65 19.24 -3.98
N SER A 131 25.74 20.55 -4.25
CA SER A 131 24.66 21.49 -3.94
C SER A 131 23.39 21.16 -4.73
N GLY A 132 23.51 20.95 -6.04
CA GLY A 132 22.41 20.58 -6.92
C GLY A 132 21.76 19.26 -6.51
N LEU A 133 22.54 18.22 -6.21
CA LEU A 133 22.00 16.94 -5.73
C LEU A 133 21.24 17.06 -4.40
N ARG A 134 21.71 17.90 -3.47
CA ARG A 134 21.01 18.16 -2.21
C ARG A 134 19.66 18.85 -2.46
N GLN A 135 19.62 19.84 -3.34
CA GLN A 135 18.38 20.51 -3.72
C GLN A 135 17.40 19.52 -4.37
N LEU A 136 17.85 18.76 -5.37
CA LEU A 136 17.03 17.75 -6.04
C LEU A 136 16.52 16.66 -5.09
N SER A 137 17.29 16.30 -4.06
CA SER A 137 16.84 15.34 -3.05
C SER A 137 15.78 15.91 -2.11
N LYS A 138 15.87 17.20 -1.77
CA LYS A 138 14.80 17.88 -1.01
C LYS A 138 13.51 17.98 -1.82
N VAL A 139 13.62 18.28 -3.12
CA VAL A 139 12.47 18.33 -4.02
C VAL A 139 11.83 16.95 -4.18
N GLU A 140 12.64 15.89 -4.37
CA GLU A 140 12.14 14.51 -4.40
C GLU A 140 11.39 14.14 -3.11
N GLN A 141 11.98 14.45 -1.95
CA GLN A 141 11.34 14.18 -0.66
C GLN A 141 10.02 14.95 -0.51
N HIS A 142 9.98 16.23 -0.92
CA HIS A 142 8.77 17.04 -0.88
C HIS A 142 7.64 16.42 -1.71
N PHE A 143 7.93 15.95 -2.93
CA PHE A 143 6.93 15.29 -3.77
C PHE A 143 6.49 13.92 -3.20
N GLN A 144 7.39 13.17 -2.59
CA GLN A 144 7.02 11.93 -1.89
C GLN A 144 6.07 12.21 -0.72
N GLU A 145 6.37 13.24 0.09
CA GLU A 145 5.50 13.66 1.20
C GLU A 145 4.13 14.15 0.70
N LEU A 146 4.09 14.89 -0.41
CA LEU A 146 2.83 15.32 -1.04
C LEU A 146 1.97 14.14 -1.51
N ALA A 147 2.59 13.13 -2.14
CA ALA A 147 1.88 11.92 -2.56
C ALA A 147 1.31 11.16 -1.36
N GLU A 148 2.11 10.93 -0.32
CA GLU A 148 1.67 10.24 0.89
C GLU A 148 0.57 10.99 1.63
N GLN A 149 0.68 12.32 1.71
CA GLN A 149 -0.36 13.17 2.28
C GLN A 149 -1.66 13.08 1.48
N ALA A 150 -1.59 13.13 0.15
CA ALA A 150 -2.76 12.98 -0.72
C ALA A 150 -3.47 11.65 -0.49
N LYS A 151 -2.72 10.54 -0.47
CA LYS A 151 -3.26 9.20 -0.17
C LYS A 151 -3.93 9.16 1.20
N SER A 152 -3.23 9.65 2.24
CA SER A 152 -3.76 9.65 3.60
C SER A 152 -5.03 10.46 3.73
N ASP A 153 -5.09 11.64 3.11
CA ASP A 153 -6.27 12.51 3.18
C ASP A 153 -7.47 11.87 2.48
N PHE A 154 -7.26 11.30 1.29
CA PHE A 154 -8.29 10.58 0.57
C PHE A 154 -8.84 9.40 1.39
N LEU A 155 -7.96 8.56 1.95
CA LEU A 155 -8.39 7.40 2.73
C LEU A 155 -9.11 7.83 4.02
N ARG A 156 -8.66 8.89 4.70
CA ARG A 156 -9.38 9.41 5.88
C ARG A 156 -10.77 9.94 5.54
N GLN A 157 -10.94 10.50 4.35
CA GLN A 157 -12.19 11.11 3.92
C GLN A 157 -13.21 10.08 3.43
N HIS A 158 -12.75 9.02 2.76
CA HIS A 158 -13.63 8.11 2.03
C HIS A 158 -13.65 6.67 2.57
N LEU A 159 -12.66 6.26 3.36
CA LEU A 159 -12.58 4.89 3.85
C LEU A 159 -13.40 4.72 5.15
N PRO A 160 -14.23 3.67 5.27
CA PRO A 160 -14.91 3.33 6.52
C PRO A 160 -13.92 3.08 7.68
N GLU A 161 -14.33 3.37 8.92
CA GLU A 161 -13.50 3.14 10.12
C GLU A 161 -13.09 1.66 10.29
N SER A 162 -13.94 0.74 9.83
CA SER A 162 -13.71 -0.70 9.79
C SER A 162 -12.53 -1.11 8.90
N CYS A 163 -12.10 -0.25 7.98
CA CYS A 163 -11.03 -0.53 7.03
C CYS A 163 -9.68 0.08 7.44
N THR A 164 -9.58 0.72 8.60
CA THR A 164 -8.35 1.39 9.10
C THR A 164 -7.16 0.46 9.30
N ALA A 165 -7.40 -0.85 9.38
CA ALA A 165 -6.36 -1.87 9.44
C ALA A 165 -5.66 -2.14 8.08
N LEU A 166 -6.29 -1.78 6.96
CA LEU A 166 -5.76 -2.02 5.62
C LEU A 166 -4.62 -1.06 5.30
N GLN A 167 -3.61 -1.55 4.59
CA GLN A 167 -2.54 -0.70 4.10
C GLN A 167 -3.05 0.22 2.97
N PRO A 168 -2.72 1.51 2.99
CA PRO A 168 -3.09 2.47 1.95
C PRO A 168 -2.83 1.97 0.53
N ASP A 169 -1.62 1.48 0.27
CA ASP A 169 -1.22 1.04 -1.07
C ASP A 169 -2.00 -0.20 -1.51
N ASP A 170 -2.34 -1.12 -0.60
CA ASP A 170 -3.16 -2.30 -0.94
C ASP A 170 -4.57 -1.89 -1.38
N VAL A 171 -5.17 -0.91 -0.69
CA VAL A 171 -6.48 -0.35 -1.04
C VAL A 171 -6.44 0.34 -2.40
N LEU A 172 -5.43 1.18 -2.64
CA LEU A 172 -5.31 1.92 -3.91
C LEU A 172 -5.06 0.98 -5.09
N ASN A 173 -4.16 0.01 -4.94
CA ASN A 173 -3.92 -1.03 -5.97
C ASN A 173 -5.20 -1.81 -6.27
N TRP A 174 -5.98 -2.14 -5.23
CA TRP A 174 -7.26 -2.80 -5.40
C TRP A 174 -8.26 -1.91 -6.15
N LEU A 175 -8.40 -0.62 -5.78
CA LEU A 175 -9.28 0.32 -6.48
C LEU A 175 -8.91 0.43 -7.96
N GLU A 176 -7.62 0.59 -8.27
CA GLU A 176 -7.14 0.59 -9.65
C GLU A 176 -7.54 -0.69 -10.39
N SER A 177 -7.39 -1.86 -9.76
CA SER A 177 -7.80 -3.13 -10.37
C SER A 177 -9.30 -3.21 -10.67
N GLN A 178 -10.14 -2.60 -9.82
CA GLN A 178 -11.60 -2.57 -10.05
C GLN A 178 -11.95 -1.71 -11.26
N LEU A 179 -11.29 -0.55 -11.41
CA LEU A 179 -11.52 0.37 -12.54
C LEU A 179 -11.07 -0.18 -13.90
N HIS A 180 -10.01 -0.98 -13.92
CA HIS A 180 -9.59 -1.66 -15.15
C HIS A 180 -10.53 -2.81 -15.53
N SER A 181 -11.15 -3.45 -14.54
CA SER A 181 -12.10 -4.54 -14.76
C SER A 181 -13.44 -4.04 -15.33
N THR A 182 -13.91 -2.88 -14.88
CA THR A 182 -15.13 -2.27 -15.42
C THR A 182 -14.96 -1.77 -16.85
N ASN A 183 -13.82 -1.15 -17.19
CA ASN A 183 -13.55 -0.64 -18.54
C ASN A 183 -13.41 -1.73 -19.62
N ASN A 184 -13.02 -2.95 -19.25
CA ASN A 184 -12.91 -4.06 -20.20
C ASN A 184 -14.27 -4.73 -20.50
N ASN A 185 -15.20 -4.75 -19.54
CA ASN A 185 -16.56 -5.24 -19.79
C ASN A 185 -17.37 -4.30 -20.69
N SER A 186 -17.19 -2.98 -20.58
CA SER A 186 -17.89 -2.01 -21.43
C SER A 186 -17.49 -2.06 -22.91
N LYS A 187 -16.33 -2.67 -23.24
CA LYS A 187 -15.89 -2.85 -24.63
C LYS A 187 -16.35 -4.17 -25.28
N GLN A 188 -16.93 -5.08 -24.50
CA GLN A 188 -17.42 -6.37 -25.02
C GLN A 188 -18.92 -6.38 -25.33
N GLU A 189 -19.67 -5.34 -24.96
CA GLU A 189 -21.11 -5.21 -25.27
C GLU A 189 -21.39 -4.45 -26.59
N GLU A 190 -20.36 -4.05 -27.34
CA GLU A 190 -20.48 -3.38 -28.66
C GLU A 190 -20.06 -4.25 -29.87
N GLN A 191 -20.02 -5.59 -29.73
CA GLN A 191 -19.80 -6.52 -30.87
C GLN A 191 -20.96 -7.46 -31.12
#